data_AF-A0A8T0DQ18-F1
#
_entry.id   AF-A0A8T0DQ18-F1
#
_cell.length_a   1.000
_cell.length_b   1.000
_cell.length_c   1.000
_cell.angle_alpha   90.00
_cell.angle_beta   90.00
_cell.angle_gamma   90.00
#
_symmetry.space_group_name_H-M   'P 1'
#
loop_
_entity.id
_entity.type
_entity.pdbx_description
1 polymer ?
#
loop_
_entity_poly.entity_id
_entity_poly.type
_entity_poly.pdbx_seq_one_letter_code
_entity_poly.pdbx_strand_id
1 'polypeptide(L)'
;MVSEADKYKAEDERHRGRVATKDGLESYSYSMEQAVEHDKVEDKTSESDSNLITDKCVDVLSWLETNQTAEKDEYEPKQMKLEKV
;
A
#
# COMPACT_ATOMS: atom_id res chain seq x y z
N MET A 1 9.79 19.86 -29.90
CA MET A 1 10.99 19.12 -29.47
C MET A 1 11.30 19.29 -27.98
N VAL A 2 11.68 20.47 -27.45
CA VAL A 2 11.94 20.63 -25.99
C VAL A 2 10.66 20.42 -25.16
N SER A 3 9.53 21.01 -25.55
CA SER A 3 8.25 20.83 -24.85
C SER A 3 7.67 19.41 -24.92
N GLU A 4 8.10 18.56 -25.86
CA GLU A 4 7.70 17.15 -25.88
C GLU A 4 8.55 16.36 -24.89
N ALA A 5 9.86 16.61 -24.86
CA ALA A 5 10.77 15.97 -23.90
C ALA A 5 10.38 16.27 -22.44
N ASP A 6 10.01 17.52 -22.12
CA ASP A 6 9.54 17.86 -20.76
C ASP A 6 8.21 17.17 -20.39
N LYS A 7 7.29 17.00 -21.36
CA LYS A 7 6.03 16.29 -21.12
C LYS A 7 6.26 14.81 -20.82
N TYR A 8 7.07 14.13 -21.62
CA TYR A 8 7.40 12.72 -21.40
C TYR A 8 8.12 12.52 -20.06
N LYS A 9 9.04 13.42 -19.70
CA LYS A 9 9.73 13.36 -18.41
C LYS A 9 8.75 13.47 -17.23
N ALA A 10 7.81 14.42 -17.28
CA ALA A 10 6.82 14.59 -16.22
C ALA A 10 5.86 13.39 -16.11
N GLU A 11 5.48 12.80 -17.24
CA GLU A 11 4.64 11.60 -17.29
C GLU A 11 5.39 10.38 -16.71
N ASP A 12 6.66 10.18 -17.08
CA ASP A 12 7.53 9.14 -16.52
C ASP A 12 7.73 9.30 -15.00
N GLU A 13 7.97 10.53 -14.52
CA GLU A 13 8.11 10.81 -13.08
C GLU A 13 6.82 10.52 -12.32
N ARG A 14 5.66 10.88 -12.90
CA ARG A 14 4.35 10.57 -12.32
C ARG A 14 4.11 9.06 -12.26
N HIS A 15 4.38 8.34 -13.34
CA HIS A 15 4.26 6.88 -13.37
C HIS A 15 5.19 6.21 -12.36
N ARG A 16 6.45 6.62 -12.29
CA ARG A 16 7.41 6.11 -11.28
C ARG A 16 6.95 6.39 -9.86
N GLY A 17 6.49 7.60 -9.57
CA GLY A 17 6.00 7.95 -8.23
C GLY A 17 4.79 7.11 -7.82
N ARG A 18 3.89 6.85 -8.77
CA ARG A 18 2.71 6.01 -8.56
C ARG A 18 3.07 4.55 -8.28
N VAL A 19 3.94 3.97 -9.10
CA VAL A 19 4.45 2.60 -8.91
C VAL A 19 5.19 2.48 -7.58
N ALA A 20 6.07 3.42 -7.25
CA ALA A 20 6.77 3.41 -5.97
C ALA A 20 5.84 3.51 -4.76
N THR A 21 4.75 4.30 -4.86
CA THR A 21 3.74 4.40 -3.80
C THR A 21 2.99 3.08 -3.65
N LYS A 22 2.60 2.46 -4.77
CA LYS A 22 1.93 1.15 -4.80
C LYS A 22 2.81 0.08 -4.17
N ASP A 23 4.06 -0.04 -4.62
CA ASP A 23 5.03 -1.05 -4.14
C ASP A 23 5.32 -0.84 -2.65
N GLY A 24 5.39 0.42 -2.18
CA GLY A 24 5.54 0.75 -0.77
C GLY A 24 4.35 0.29 0.08
N LEU A 25 3.12 0.53 -0.40
CA LEU A 25 1.90 0.11 0.31
C LEU A 25 1.74 -1.42 0.30
N GLU A 26 2.08 -2.08 -0.80
CA GLU A 26 2.11 -3.54 -0.93
C GLU A 26 3.09 -4.15 0.07
N SER A 27 4.34 -3.66 0.08
CA SER A 27 5.37 -4.12 1.01
C SER A 27 5.01 -3.87 2.47
N TYR A 28 4.38 -2.73 2.79
CA TYR A 28 3.95 -2.42 4.14
C TYR A 28 2.82 -3.35 4.61
N SER A 29 1.83 -3.61 3.75
CA SER A 29 0.73 -4.53 4.04
C SER A 29 1.24 -5.94 4.32
N TYR A 30 2.15 -6.47 3.48
CA TYR A 30 2.78 -7.77 3.71
C TYR A 30 3.66 -7.82 4.96
N SER A 31 4.38 -6.74 5.27
CA SER A 31 5.18 -6.68 6.49
C SER A 31 4.30 -6.66 7.74
N MET A 32 3.14 -6.03 7.67
CA MET A 32 2.23 -5.91 8.81
C MET A 32 1.48 -7.22 9.05
N GLU A 33 1.03 -7.90 7.98
CA GLU A 33 0.47 -9.27 8.05
C GLU A 33 1.45 -10.25 8.72
N GLN A 34 2.70 -10.31 8.23
CA GLN A 34 3.72 -11.16 8.83
C GLN A 34 4.07 -10.78 10.27
N ALA A 35 3.98 -9.48 10.61
CA ALA A 35 4.26 -9.02 11.96
C ALA A 35 3.18 -9.50 12.95
N VAL A 36 1.91 -9.53 12.56
CA VAL A 36 0.82 -10.01 13.43
C VAL A 36 0.75 -11.53 13.52
N GLU A 37 1.11 -12.24 12.46
CA GLU A 37 1.21 -13.72 12.46
C GLU A 37 2.39 -14.25 13.29
N HIS A 38 3.34 -13.39 13.66
CA HIS A 38 4.49 -13.80 14.44
C HIS A 38 4.12 -13.95 15.93
N ASP A 39 4.27 -15.15 16.52
CA ASP A 39 3.92 -15.52 17.91
C ASP A 39 4.16 -14.41 18.95
N LYS A 40 5.32 -13.71 18.90
CA LYS A 40 5.65 -12.63 19.85
C LYS A 40 4.69 -11.44 19.85
N VAL A 41 4.01 -11.18 18.73
CA VAL A 41 3.06 -10.07 18.56
C VAL A 41 1.64 -10.58 18.83
N GLU A 42 1.34 -11.81 18.43
CA GLU A 42 0.08 -12.49 18.79
C GLU A 42 -0.10 -12.57 20.31
N ASP A 43 0.96 -12.89 21.08
CA ASP A 43 0.91 -12.89 22.56
C ASP A 43 0.65 -11.50 23.18
N LYS A 44 0.87 -10.41 22.42
CA LYS A 44 0.75 -9.02 22.90
C LYS A 44 -0.47 -8.29 22.35
N THR A 45 -1.15 -8.88 21.38
CA THR A 45 -2.24 -8.28 20.60
C THR A 45 -3.45 -9.17 20.76
N SER A 46 -4.65 -8.62 20.93
CA SER A 46 -5.83 -9.49 21.03
C SER A 46 -6.03 -10.24 19.72
N GLU A 47 -6.51 -11.49 19.78
CA GLU A 47 -6.94 -12.25 18.59
C GLU A 47 -7.93 -11.44 17.71
N SER A 48 -8.73 -10.56 18.33
CA SER A 48 -9.62 -9.67 17.59
C SER A 48 -8.88 -8.57 16.83
N ASP A 49 -7.80 -8.04 17.39
CA ASP A 49 -7.00 -6.97 16.78
C ASP A 49 -6.07 -7.54 15.70
N SER A 50 -5.46 -8.70 15.94
CA SER A 50 -4.63 -9.37 14.93
C SER A 50 -5.47 -9.79 13.71
N ASN A 51 -6.67 -10.34 13.90
CA ASN A 51 -7.58 -10.60 12.78
C ASN A 51 -7.99 -9.32 12.04
N LEU A 52 -8.29 -8.24 12.77
CA LEU A 52 -8.65 -6.95 12.14
C LEU A 52 -7.51 -6.40 11.28
N ILE A 53 -6.26 -6.50 11.77
CA ILE A 53 -5.06 -6.08 11.04
C ILE A 53 -4.89 -6.92 9.78
N THR A 54 -4.97 -8.25 9.89
CA THR A 54 -4.86 -9.17 8.75
C THR A 54 -5.94 -8.91 7.70
N ASP A 55 -7.21 -8.81 8.10
CA ASP A 55 -8.31 -8.49 7.18
C ASP A 55 -8.08 -7.17 6.44
N LYS A 56 -7.56 -6.15 7.13
CA LYS A 56 -7.26 -4.84 6.53
C LYS A 56 -6.08 -4.90 5.57
N CYS A 57 -5.04 -5.66 5.88
CA CYS A 57 -3.92 -5.92 4.96
C CYS A 57 -4.42 -6.60 3.68
N VAL A 58 -5.21 -7.67 3.82
CA VAL A 58 -5.77 -8.43 2.69
C VAL A 58 -6.69 -7.55 1.83
N ASP A 59 -7.56 -6.75 2.45
CA ASP A 59 -8.42 -5.78 1.76
C ASP A 59 -7.62 -4.77 0.93
N VAL A 60 -6.50 -4.26 1.48
CA VAL A 60 -5.63 -3.30 0.79
C VAL A 60 -4.89 -3.98 -0.35
N LEU A 61 -4.31 -5.16 -0.13
CA LEU A 61 -3.60 -5.94 -1.15
C LEU A 61 -4.52 -6.28 -2.34
N SER A 62 -5.72 -6.81 -2.07
CA SER A 62 -6.71 -7.11 -3.11
C SER A 62 -7.12 -5.85 -3.90
N TRP A 63 -7.25 -4.72 -3.20
CA TRP A 63 -7.52 -3.45 -3.87
C TRP A 63 -6.33 -3.00 -4.74
N LEU A 64 -5.09 -3.14 -4.29
CA LEU A 64 -3.89 -2.84 -5.09
C LEU A 64 -3.77 -3.71 -6.34
N GLU A 65 -4.10 -5.00 -6.24
CA GLU A 65 -4.10 -5.94 -7.36
C GLU A 65 -5.15 -5.59 -8.42
N THR A 66 -6.33 -5.12 -7.97
CA THR A 66 -7.43 -4.70 -8.86
C THR A 66 -7.20 -3.31 -9.44
N ASN A 67 -6.52 -2.42 -8.71
CA ASN A 67 -6.35 -1.01 -9.04
C ASN A 67 -4.88 -0.67 -9.36
N GLN A 68 -4.25 -1.45 -10.25
CA GLN A 68 -2.84 -1.27 -10.63
C GLN A 68 -2.52 0.04 -11.35
N THR A 69 -3.56 0.72 -11.86
CA THR A 69 -3.45 2.00 -12.58
C THR A 69 -4.03 3.17 -11.79
N ALA A 70 -4.44 2.95 -10.53
CA ALA A 70 -4.94 4.00 -9.66
C ALA A 70 -3.86 5.07 -9.40
N GLU A 71 -4.30 6.30 -9.20
CA GLU A 71 -3.42 7.44 -8.99
C GLU A 71 -2.93 7.53 -7.54
N LYS A 72 -1.88 8.33 -7.32
CA LYS A 72 -1.29 8.52 -5.99
C LYS A 72 -2.34 8.95 -4.95
N ASP A 73 -3.25 9.85 -5.34
CA ASP A 73 -4.34 10.35 -4.50
C ASP A 73 -5.34 9.25 -4.07
N GLU A 74 -5.38 8.12 -4.78
CA GLU A 74 -6.21 6.97 -4.43
C GLU A 74 -5.47 5.97 -3.52
N TYR A 75 -4.13 5.90 -3.62
CA TYR A 75 -3.29 5.10 -2.72
C TYR A 75 -3.16 5.72 -1.33
N GLU A 76 -3.03 7.04 -1.21
CA GLU A 76 -2.89 7.75 0.07
C GLU A 76 -4.00 7.44 1.10
N PRO A 77 -5.30 7.49 0.76
CA PRO A 77 -6.35 7.15 1.72
C PRO A 77 -6.36 5.67 2.10
N LYS A 78 -5.83 4.78 1.25
CA LYS A 78 -5.68 3.35 1.58
C LYS A 78 -4.55 3.15 2.57
N GLN A 79 -3.41 3.81 2.35
CA GLN A 79 -2.30 3.84 3.29
C GLN A 79 -2.74 4.38 4.65
N MET A 80 -3.43 5.53 4.69
CA MET A 80 -3.93 6.11 5.95
C MET A 80 -4.91 5.20 6.69
N LYS A 81 -5.72 4.41 5.98
CA LYS A 81 -6.64 3.46 6.61
C LYS A 81 -5.88 2.31 7.25
N LEU A 82 -4.83 1.83 6.59
CA LEU A 82 -3.99 0.73 7.05
C LEU A 82 -3.14 1.14 8.26
N GLU A 83 -2.57 2.35 8.24
CA GLU A 83 -1.78 2.92 9.35
C GLU A 83 -2.60 3.28 10.60
N LYS A 84 -3.94 3.35 10.48
CA LYS A 84 -4.87 3.70 11.58
C LYS A 84 -5.55 2.50 12.22
N VAL A 85 -5.29 1.30 11.73
CA VAL A 85 -5.69 0.06 12.40
C VAL A 85 -4.84 -0.11 13.64
#